data_AF-A0A367JVS9-F1
#
_entry.id   AF-A0A367JVS9-F1
#
_cell.length_a   1.000
_cell.length_b   1.000
_cell.length_c   1.000
_cell.angle_alpha   90.00
_cell.angle_beta   90.00
_cell.angle_gamma   90.00
#
_symmetry.space_group_name_H-M   'P 1'
#
loop_
_entity.id
_entity.type
_entity.pdbx_description
1 polymer ?
#
loop_
_entity_poly.entity_id
_entity_poly.type
_entity_poly.pdbx_seq_one_letter_code
_entity_poly.pdbx_strand_id
1 'polypeptide(L)'
;MASAFGFINKSNKQVKRKDLFSSEVVEPLHESSNFSSFVNQTPHASFSFGQNAQLEHSTFENIQSNRPLFGQNVSSRRLSFGQNASSGRPFFTQNVPSKRHNFRQSTQPEEIVFEHFGGPSFQDFKPRALATASKDIINTTENSTRQKKYRWETFQEKKKFKRTHLQGLYSKQQHIHEQIQKIKQKLDHTLQLKQDAIEKEQFLSVRDFQKQADQYKKQLDTLANTNLHDIQSQIRSAWKEMAEILAEEPEKSNDMVDILEEEKKKRQQIFDQYTKKIDQQDAQLLEGIKEKRQDIESQKSEIALDLELWNRSDAELQERMYETVLEETEKKNELEKMTNQIQDEINELLEKVKALEQEKKKYKDTIAKLDEAIETKLKPVKKERREHEQELELIKKRQKELNEKSAQLDKEDARINIEIERHSQEKSKGLKELEELERNIAFVASRQLNGKQEAEELLNILQSSIERRDQAIDNERARLRQAKENLLANTKVINELQSTEYAQEQQQLQLDYNISKLTAWLNNLNIQKRLAIEADQYEKAAEICDQIKA
;
A
#
# COMPACT_ATOMS: atom_id res chain seq x y z
N MET A 1 -41.60 -8.58 -43.67
CA MET A 1 -40.73 -9.73 -44.04
C MET A 1 -39.63 -9.80 -42.99
N ALA A 2 -39.76 -10.73 -42.03
CA ALA A 2 -38.93 -11.95 -41.90
C ALA A 2 -37.46 -11.61 -41.58
N SER A 3 -36.74 -12.15 -40.59
CA SER A 3 -36.79 -13.36 -39.74
C SER A 3 -35.73 -13.12 -38.63
N ALA A 4 -35.95 -13.33 -37.33
CA ALA A 4 -35.79 -14.59 -36.56
C ALA A 4 -34.49 -15.40 -36.81
N PHE A 5 -33.95 -15.95 -35.71
CA PHE A 5 -32.77 -16.84 -35.50
C PHE A 5 -31.42 -16.13 -35.27
N GLY A 6 -30.56 -16.46 -34.30
CA GLY A 6 -30.51 -17.57 -33.34
C GLY A 6 -29.07 -18.12 -33.22
N PHE A 7 -28.55 -18.19 -31.98
CA PHE A 7 -27.61 -19.19 -31.43
C PHE A 7 -26.08 -19.20 -31.77
N ILE A 8 -25.29 -19.07 -30.67
CA ILE A 8 -24.19 -19.93 -30.14
C ILE A 8 -22.74 -19.95 -30.73
N ASN A 9 -21.80 -19.74 -29.79
CA ASN A 9 -20.40 -20.21 -29.57
C ASN A 9 -19.34 -20.21 -30.68
N LYS A 10 -18.18 -19.63 -30.32
CA LYS A 10 -16.77 -20.12 -30.34
C LYS A 10 -15.88 -18.87 -30.17
N SER A 11 -14.73 -18.82 -29.50
CA SER A 11 -13.78 -19.81 -28.99
C SER A 11 -12.70 -19.08 -28.20
N ASN A 12 -12.17 -19.73 -27.16
CA ASN A 12 -10.89 -19.47 -26.51
C ASN A 12 -9.75 -19.11 -27.48
N LYS A 13 -8.96 -18.08 -27.15
CA LYS A 13 -7.49 -18.04 -27.28
C LYS A 13 -6.95 -16.76 -26.64
N GLN A 14 -6.63 -16.82 -25.34
CA GLN A 14 -5.70 -15.87 -24.74
C GLN A 14 -4.26 -16.32 -25.02
N VAL A 15 -3.50 -15.39 -25.59
CA VAL A 15 -2.09 -15.51 -25.96
C VAL A 15 -1.26 -15.47 -24.68
N LYS A 16 -0.43 -16.50 -24.47
CA LYS A 16 0.66 -16.49 -23.50
C LYS A 16 1.79 -15.61 -24.03
N ARG A 17 2.19 -14.58 -23.28
CA ARG A 17 3.54 -14.03 -23.33
C ARG A 17 4.24 -14.36 -22.01
N LYS A 18 5.35 -15.07 -22.13
CA LYS A 18 6.41 -15.22 -21.13
C LYS A 18 7.45 -14.14 -21.45
N ASP A 19 7.86 -13.40 -20.43
CA ASP A 19 9.18 -12.78 -20.22
C ASP A 19 9.19 -12.52 -18.69
N LEU A 20 9.79 -13.33 -17.81
CA LEU A 20 11.23 -13.51 -17.53
C LEU A 20 11.98 -12.17 -17.47
N PHE A 21 11.88 -11.46 -16.34
CA PHE A 21 13.03 -11.22 -15.44
C PHE A 21 12.58 -10.59 -14.10
N SER A 22 13.29 -11.04 -13.08
CA SER A 22 13.09 -11.03 -11.62
C SER A 22 13.11 -9.66 -10.94
N SER A 23 12.22 -9.50 -9.95
CA SER A 23 12.34 -8.57 -8.82
C SER A 23 11.77 -9.26 -7.56
N GLU A 24 12.55 -10.17 -7.01
CA GLU A 24 12.57 -10.55 -5.58
C GLU A 24 13.00 -9.29 -4.77
N VAL A 25 12.50 -8.88 -3.61
CA VAL A 25 11.81 -9.50 -2.47
C VAL A 25 11.06 -8.38 -1.71
N VAL A 26 10.10 -8.77 -0.88
CA VAL A 26 9.39 -8.02 0.20
C VAL A 26 7.96 -7.60 -0.19
N GLU A 27 7.05 -8.58 -0.12
CA GLU A 27 5.63 -8.30 0.06
C GLU A 27 5.35 -7.86 1.52
N PRO A 28 4.49 -6.85 1.74
CA PRO A 28 4.11 -6.44 3.08
C PRO A 28 3.23 -7.54 3.71
N LEU A 29 3.70 -8.11 4.82
CA LEU A 29 2.93 -9.06 5.63
C LEU A 29 1.77 -8.32 6.30
N HIS A 30 0.60 -8.41 5.68
CA HIS A 30 -0.65 -7.94 6.27
C HIS A 30 -0.87 -8.53 7.67
N GLU A 31 -1.18 -7.65 8.62
CA GLU A 31 -1.67 -7.97 9.95
C GLU A 31 -2.87 -8.92 9.84
N SER A 32 -2.73 -10.12 10.40
CA SER A 32 -3.84 -11.07 10.51
C SER A 32 -4.52 -10.88 11.86
N SER A 33 -5.41 -9.90 11.95
CA SER A 33 -6.40 -9.73 13.03
C SER A 33 -7.47 -10.84 13.05
N ASN A 34 -7.26 -11.95 12.33
CA ASN A 34 -8.28 -12.99 12.09
C ASN A 34 -8.05 -14.30 12.86
N PHE A 35 -7.19 -14.32 13.88
CA PHE A 35 -7.01 -15.53 14.70
C PHE A 35 -8.16 -15.74 15.70
N SER A 36 -8.85 -14.67 16.11
CA SER A 36 -10.00 -14.75 17.02
C SER A 36 -11.30 -15.22 16.36
N SER A 37 -11.42 -15.20 15.02
CA SER A 37 -12.66 -15.58 14.33
C SER A 37 -12.76 -17.06 13.99
N PHE A 38 -11.69 -17.85 14.19
CA PHE A 38 -11.66 -19.27 13.83
C PHE A 38 -12.01 -20.22 14.98
N VAL A 39 -12.01 -19.74 16.24
CA VAL A 39 -12.28 -20.58 17.44
C VAL A 39 -13.78 -20.68 17.76
N ASN A 40 -14.64 -19.86 17.15
CA ASN A 40 -16.08 -19.80 17.47
C ASN A 40 -17.02 -20.61 16.55
N GLN A 41 -16.53 -21.60 15.81
CA GLN A 41 -17.38 -22.49 14.99
C GLN A 41 -17.39 -23.94 15.48
N THR A 42 -17.47 -24.15 16.79
CA THR A 42 -17.98 -25.40 17.33
C THR A 42 -19.51 -25.29 17.42
N PRO A 43 -20.30 -26.22 16.86
CA PRO A 43 -21.75 -26.19 17.03
C PRO A 43 -22.09 -26.53 18.48
N HIS A 44 -22.39 -25.49 19.27
CA HIS A 44 -23.01 -25.67 20.58
C HIS A 44 -24.45 -26.18 20.37
N ALA A 45 -24.75 -27.30 21.02
CA ALA A 45 -26.12 -27.78 21.17
C ALA A 45 -26.94 -26.70 21.91
N SER A 46 -28.07 -26.34 21.31
CA SER A 46 -29.05 -25.38 21.82
C SER A 46 -29.58 -25.79 23.19
N PHE A 47 -29.33 -24.96 24.20
CA PHE A 47 -30.11 -24.92 25.43
C PHE A 47 -30.64 -23.50 25.60
N SER A 48 -31.95 -23.35 25.43
CA SER A 48 -32.70 -22.16 25.76
C SER A 48 -32.97 -22.13 27.27
N PHE A 49 -32.53 -21.09 27.96
CA PHE A 49 -33.25 -20.59 29.13
C PHE A 49 -33.35 -19.08 29.00
N GLY A 50 -34.59 -18.59 29.09
CA GLY A 50 -34.91 -17.19 28.94
C GLY A 50 -34.71 -16.38 30.21
N GLN A 51 -34.92 -15.08 29.99
CA GLN A 51 -35.16 -13.97 30.92
C GLN A 51 -33.97 -13.10 31.36
N ASN A 52 -34.08 -11.87 30.84
CA ASN A 52 -34.01 -10.59 31.56
C ASN A 52 -32.65 -10.13 32.10
N ALA A 53 -32.02 -9.22 31.35
CA ALA A 53 -31.51 -7.98 31.92
C ALA A 53 -31.50 -6.87 30.86
N GLN A 54 -32.12 -5.77 31.23
CA GLN A 54 -32.28 -4.52 30.51
C GLN A 54 -30.99 -3.68 30.51
N LEU A 55 -30.89 -2.83 29.46
CA LEU A 55 -30.32 -1.47 29.42
C LEU A 55 -28.91 -1.23 30.02
N GLU A 56 -28.00 -0.65 29.22
CA GLU A 56 -27.86 0.81 29.15
C GLU A 56 -26.95 1.27 28.00
N HIS A 57 -27.32 2.42 27.43
CA HIS A 57 -26.62 3.20 26.43
C HIS A 57 -25.50 4.06 27.05
N SER A 58 -24.41 4.27 26.31
CA SER A 58 -23.62 5.53 26.31
C SER A 58 -22.54 5.43 25.21
N THR A 59 -22.74 5.98 24.01
CA THR A 59 -22.31 7.33 23.58
C THR A 59 -21.16 7.93 24.37
N PHE A 60 -20.00 8.06 23.72
CA PHE A 60 -19.00 9.06 24.06
C PHE A 60 -18.64 9.90 22.83
N GLU A 61 -18.82 11.20 22.99
CA GLU A 61 -18.55 12.27 22.05
C GLU A 61 -17.05 12.58 21.96
N ASN A 62 -16.61 12.79 20.72
CA ASN A 62 -15.98 14.01 20.21
C ASN A 62 -15.43 15.03 21.25
N ILE A 63 -14.11 15.19 21.31
CA ILE A 63 -13.47 16.41 21.82
C ILE A 63 -12.43 16.88 20.80
N GLN A 64 -12.77 17.98 20.12
CA GLN A 64 -11.83 18.90 19.50
C GLN A 64 -11.38 19.98 20.51
N SER A 65 -10.27 20.65 20.13
CA SER A 65 -9.70 21.89 20.66
C SER A 65 -8.64 21.67 21.76
N ASN A 66 -7.40 22.16 21.68
CA ASN A 66 -7.04 23.57 21.52
C ASN A 66 -5.54 23.75 21.17
N ARG A 67 -5.27 24.72 20.29
CA ARG A 67 -3.98 25.42 20.13
C ARG A 67 -3.66 26.26 21.37
N PRO A 68 -2.40 26.71 21.50
CA PRO A 68 -2.17 28.15 21.60
C PRO A 68 -1.31 28.70 20.46
N LEU A 69 -1.73 29.89 20.00
CA LEU A 69 -1.01 30.83 19.17
C LEU A 69 -0.07 31.67 20.03
N PHE A 70 1.12 31.99 19.52
CA PHE A 70 1.86 33.21 19.85
C PHE A 70 2.30 33.89 18.55
N GLY A 71 1.86 35.15 18.38
CA GLY A 71 2.45 36.15 17.46
C GLY A 71 3.80 36.63 18.02
N GLN A 72 4.56 37.56 17.45
CA GLN A 72 4.37 38.69 16.53
C GLN A 72 5.68 38.86 15.73
N ASN A 73 5.67 39.15 14.43
CA ASN A 73 5.57 40.49 13.82
C ASN A 73 6.71 41.47 14.20
N VAL A 74 7.63 41.70 13.26
CA VAL A 74 8.20 43.04 13.02
C VAL A 74 8.39 43.25 11.53
N SER A 75 8.08 44.48 11.14
CA SER A 75 7.80 44.98 9.81
C SER A 75 8.89 45.96 9.37
N SER A 76 8.82 46.38 8.09
CA SER A 76 9.50 47.52 7.42
C SER A 76 10.68 47.11 6.51
N ARG A 77 10.85 47.61 5.28
CA ARG A 77 10.24 48.76 4.58
C ARG A 77 10.76 48.80 3.12
N ARG A 78 9.88 49.20 2.17
CA ARG A 78 10.08 50.18 1.06
C ARG A 78 11.12 49.83 -0.06
N LEU A 79 10.95 50.10 -1.36
CA LEU A 79 10.22 51.12 -2.13
C LEU A 79 9.81 50.58 -3.51
N SER A 80 8.66 51.06 -4.00
CA SER A 80 8.22 51.03 -5.38
C SER A 80 8.50 52.37 -6.05
N PHE A 81 8.88 52.35 -7.34
CA PHE A 81 8.69 53.47 -8.26
C PHE A 81 8.11 52.93 -9.57
N GLY A 82 7.15 53.65 -10.11
CA GLY A 82 6.53 53.36 -11.39
C GLY A 82 6.78 54.47 -12.42
N GLN A 83 6.23 54.20 -13.60
CA GLN A 83 5.79 55.11 -14.67
C GLN A 83 6.72 55.43 -15.87
N ASN A 84 6.25 54.93 -17.04
CA ASN A 84 5.87 55.64 -18.28
C ASN A 84 6.72 55.50 -19.56
N ALA A 85 5.98 55.14 -20.64
CA ALA A 85 6.07 55.58 -22.06
C ALA A 85 7.34 55.17 -22.86
N SER A 86 7.36 54.95 -24.18
CA SER A 86 6.39 54.95 -25.29
C SER A 86 7.13 54.50 -26.57
N SER A 87 6.40 53.83 -27.49
CA SER A 87 6.49 53.87 -28.97
C SER A 87 7.82 53.77 -29.75
N GLY A 88 7.82 52.93 -30.80
CA GLY A 88 8.49 53.27 -32.06
C GLY A 88 9.07 52.13 -32.89
N ARG A 89 8.29 51.56 -33.82
CA ARG A 89 8.83 50.90 -35.03
C ARG A 89 9.34 51.98 -36.00
N PRO A 90 10.25 51.63 -36.94
CA PRO A 90 9.76 51.48 -38.31
C PRO A 90 10.38 50.31 -39.11
N PHE A 91 9.65 49.96 -40.17
CA PHE A 91 10.04 49.12 -41.31
C PHE A 91 11.09 49.80 -42.19
N PHE A 92 11.91 49.03 -42.92
CA PHE A 92 12.00 49.09 -44.38
C PHE A 92 12.67 47.82 -44.96
N THR A 93 12.27 47.55 -46.20
CA THR A 93 12.51 46.44 -47.14
C THR A 93 13.98 46.38 -47.63
N GLN A 94 14.53 45.45 -48.44
CA GLN A 94 14.05 44.51 -49.44
C GLN A 94 15.26 43.66 -49.93
N ASN A 95 14.96 42.59 -50.68
CA ASN A 95 15.77 41.93 -51.73
C ASN A 95 16.66 40.71 -51.38
N VAL A 96 16.10 39.56 -51.77
CA VAL A 96 16.73 38.28 -52.11
C VAL A 96 17.59 38.44 -53.38
N PRO A 97 18.52 37.50 -53.69
CA PRO A 97 18.09 36.43 -54.59
C PRO A 97 18.63 35.03 -54.24
N SER A 98 17.85 34.04 -54.67
CA SER A 98 18.01 32.60 -54.55
C SER A 98 19.09 32.04 -55.50
N LYS A 99 19.80 30.98 -55.06
CA LYS A 99 20.37 29.97 -55.96
C LYS A 99 20.21 28.56 -55.38
N ARG A 100 19.57 27.70 -56.19
CA ARG A 100 19.47 26.24 -56.05
C ARG A 100 20.79 25.59 -56.47
N HIS A 101 21.22 24.49 -55.82
CA HIS A 101 21.10 23.12 -56.36
C HIS A 101 21.90 22.05 -55.56
N ASN A 102 21.18 20.95 -55.32
CA ASN A 102 21.56 19.53 -55.43
C ASN A 102 22.47 18.81 -54.42
N PHE A 103 21.81 17.82 -53.81
CA PHE A 103 22.28 16.53 -53.33
C PHE A 103 23.49 15.94 -54.06
N ARG A 104 24.42 15.38 -53.26
CA ARG A 104 25.15 14.15 -53.62
C ARG A 104 25.47 13.34 -52.35
N GLN A 105 25.02 12.09 -52.33
CA GLN A 105 25.42 11.06 -51.37
C GLN A 105 26.77 10.44 -51.80
N SER A 106 27.65 10.15 -50.83
CA SER A 106 28.73 9.14 -50.90
C SER A 106 29.31 8.99 -49.48
N THR A 107 28.94 7.96 -48.72
CA THR A 107 29.67 6.68 -48.46
C THR A 107 30.95 6.77 -47.61
N GLN A 108 30.77 6.48 -46.31
CA GLN A 108 31.65 5.75 -45.36
C GLN A 108 33.02 6.36 -44.98
N PRO A 109 33.72 5.81 -43.95
CA PRO A 109 33.38 5.91 -42.52
C PRO A 109 34.60 6.43 -41.73
N GLU A 110 34.48 7.50 -40.94
CA GLU A 110 35.60 7.95 -40.11
C GLU A 110 35.37 7.63 -38.63
N GLU A 111 36.42 7.03 -38.06
CA GLU A 111 36.58 6.54 -36.71
C GLU A 111 36.15 7.56 -35.66
N ILE A 112 35.17 7.16 -34.83
CA ILE A 112 34.99 7.79 -33.53
C ILE A 112 36.00 7.14 -32.59
N VAL A 113 37.13 7.82 -32.41
CA VAL A 113 38.02 7.62 -31.27
C VAL A 113 37.25 8.09 -30.03
N PHE A 114 36.65 7.15 -29.30
CA PHE A 114 36.18 7.37 -27.93
C PHE A 114 37.40 7.32 -27.00
N GLU A 115 38.03 8.48 -26.79
CA GLU A 115 38.93 8.66 -25.66
C GLU A 115 38.13 8.45 -24.36
N HIS A 116 38.52 7.38 -23.66
CA HIS A 116 38.03 6.99 -22.36
C HIS A 116 38.45 8.05 -21.32
N PHE A 117 37.52 8.91 -20.89
CA PHE A 117 37.66 9.55 -19.59
C PHE A 117 37.24 8.54 -18.51
N GLY A 118 38.25 7.82 -18.03
CA GLY A 118 38.15 6.95 -16.87
C GLY A 118 37.76 7.74 -15.62
N GLY A 119 36.55 7.49 -15.13
CA GLY A 119 36.25 7.71 -13.72
C GLY A 119 37.09 6.76 -12.87
N PRO A 120 37.62 7.18 -11.71
CA PRO A 120 38.42 6.30 -10.89
C PRO A 120 37.54 5.16 -10.36
N SER A 121 37.85 3.94 -10.82
CA SER A 121 37.31 2.73 -10.25
C SER A 121 37.85 2.55 -8.84
N PHE A 122 36.94 2.18 -7.94
CA PHE A 122 37.26 1.65 -6.63
C PHE A 122 38.02 0.33 -6.81
N GLN A 123 39.36 0.35 -6.80
CA GLN A 123 40.21 -0.77 -6.39
C GLN A 123 41.69 -0.33 -6.26
N ASP A 124 42.37 -0.95 -5.29
CA ASP A 124 43.80 -0.90 -5.00
C ASP A 124 44.35 0.20 -4.06
N PHE A 125 44.07 0.03 -2.76
CA PHE A 125 45.06 0.29 -1.71
C PHE A 125 45.40 -1.02 -0.99
N LYS A 126 46.62 -1.52 -1.19
CA LYS A 126 47.25 -2.55 -0.33
C LYS A 126 48.17 -1.87 0.68
N PRO A 127 47.92 -1.98 1.99
CA PRO A 127 48.98 -2.07 2.99
C PRO A 127 49.26 -3.55 3.27
N ARG A 128 50.28 -4.09 2.60
CA ARG A 128 50.73 -5.48 2.74
C ARG A 128 51.63 -5.60 3.98
N ALA A 129 51.05 -5.73 5.17
CA ALA A 129 51.71 -6.35 6.35
C ALA A 129 50.82 -6.64 7.57
N LEU A 130 49.56 -6.17 7.64
CA LEU A 130 48.66 -6.41 8.80
C LEU A 130 47.33 -7.12 8.44
N ALA A 131 47.15 -7.47 7.16
CA ALA A 131 45.85 -7.88 6.59
C ALA A 131 45.50 -9.37 6.74
N THR A 132 46.39 -10.22 7.25
CA THR A 132 46.13 -11.67 7.38
C THR A 132 45.29 -11.98 8.62
N ALA A 133 45.57 -11.36 9.77
CA ALA A 133 44.75 -11.57 10.97
C ALA A 133 43.35 -10.90 10.87
N SER A 134 43.23 -9.76 10.19
CA SER A 134 41.95 -9.03 10.09
C SER A 134 40.98 -9.67 9.07
N LYS A 135 41.47 -10.34 8.02
CA LYS A 135 40.61 -11.03 7.04
C LYS A 135 39.96 -12.28 7.61
N ASP A 136 40.66 -13.01 8.47
CA ASP A 136 40.12 -14.24 9.09
C ASP A 136 39.05 -13.93 10.14
N ILE A 137 39.16 -12.78 10.84
CA ILE A 137 38.15 -12.30 11.79
C ILE A 137 36.91 -11.74 11.06
N ILE A 138 37.10 -11.02 9.94
CA ILE A 138 35.96 -10.49 9.15
C ILE A 138 35.17 -11.63 8.50
N ASN A 139 35.84 -12.64 7.95
CA ASN A 139 35.19 -13.81 7.35
C ASN A 139 34.42 -14.66 8.37
N THR A 140 34.90 -14.78 9.61
CA THR A 140 34.21 -15.54 10.67
C THR A 140 32.97 -14.80 11.19
N THR A 141 33.04 -13.48 11.33
CA THR A 141 31.90 -12.65 11.78
C THR A 141 30.79 -12.60 10.73
N GLU A 142 31.12 -12.43 9.45
CA GLU A 142 30.15 -12.46 8.33
C GLU A 142 29.50 -13.84 8.16
N ASN A 143 30.26 -14.92 8.34
CA ASN A 143 29.72 -16.27 8.32
C ASN A 143 28.77 -16.52 9.50
N SER A 144 29.06 -15.97 10.68
CA SER A 144 28.18 -16.06 11.85
C SER A 144 26.85 -15.32 11.62
N THR A 145 26.89 -14.11 11.07
CA THR A 145 25.68 -13.33 10.73
C THR A 145 24.81 -14.05 9.70
N ARG A 146 25.43 -14.60 8.64
CA ARG A 146 24.72 -15.38 7.62
C ARG A 146 24.07 -16.63 8.22
N GLN A 147 24.76 -17.34 9.11
CA GLN A 147 24.20 -18.51 9.78
C GLN A 147 23.00 -18.16 10.66
N LYS A 148 23.08 -17.09 11.45
CA LYS A 148 21.96 -16.63 12.29
C LYS A 148 20.76 -16.20 11.44
N LYS A 149 20.98 -15.46 10.35
CA LYS A 149 19.92 -15.08 9.40
C LYS A 149 19.26 -16.33 8.78
N TYR A 150 20.05 -17.29 8.35
CA TYR A 150 19.53 -18.57 7.83
C TYR A 150 18.73 -19.35 8.87
N ARG A 151 19.13 -19.35 10.14
CA ARG A 151 18.37 -19.96 11.24
C ARG A 151 17.01 -19.28 11.45
N TRP A 152 16.96 -17.95 11.34
CA TRP A 152 15.70 -17.20 11.41
C TRP A 152 14.79 -17.49 10.21
N GLU A 153 15.32 -17.50 8.99
CA GLU A 153 14.55 -17.79 7.77
C GLU A 153 13.99 -19.22 7.81
N THR A 154 14.83 -20.21 8.10
CA THR A 154 14.39 -21.61 8.24
C THR A 154 13.38 -21.79 9.38
N PHE A 155 13.48 -21.00 10.44
CA PHE A 155 12.47 -20.98 11.51
C PHE A 155 11.12 -20.45 11.03
N GLN A 156 11.10 -19.31 10.32
CA GLN A 156 9.87 -18.74 9.77
C GLN A 156 9.22 -19.70 8.75
N GLU A 157 10.01 -20.38 7.92
CA GLU A 157 9.52 -21.41 7.01
C GLU A 157 8.90 -22.60 7.77
N LYS A 158 9.57 -23.09 8.82
CA LYS A 158 9.02 -24.16 9.68
C LYS A 158 7.69 -23.74 10.31
N LYS A 159 7.62 -22.52 10.86
CA LYS A 159 6.41 -21.93 11.46
C LYS A 159 5.28 -21.85 10.43
N LYS A 160 5.56 -21.35 9.22
CA LYS A 160 4.61 -21.26 8.10
C LYS A 160 4.12 -22.64 7.68
N PHE A 161 5.04 -23.59 7.49
CA PHE A 161 4.71 -24.97 7.12
C PHE A 161 3.78 -25.63 8.13
N LYS A 162 4.07 -25.50 9.44
CA LYS A 162 3.21 -26.06 10.50
C LYS A 162 1.83 -25.41 10.55
N ARG A 163 1.74 -24.09 10.34
CA ARG A 163 0.44 -23.39 10.23
C ARG A 163 -0.38 -23.94 9.05
N THR A 164 0.23 -24.10 7.87
CA THR A 164 -0.45 -24.69 6.69
C THR A 164 -0.85 -26.14 6.93
N HIS A 165 0.01 -26.92 7.61
CA HIS A 165 -0.31 -28.30 7.98
C HIS A 165 -1.53 -28.38 8.91
N LEU A 166 -1.58 -27.55 9.96
CA LEU A 166 -2.73 -27.43 10.86
C LEU A 166 -4.01 -27.07 10.10
N GLN A 167 -3.95 -26.08 9.21
CA GLN A 167 -5.08 -25.70 8.37
C GLN A 167 -5.59 -26.88 7.54
N GLY A 168 -4.69 -27.65 6.93
CA GLY A 168 -5.04 -28.86 6.17
C GLY A 168 -5.70 -29.94 7.03
N LEU A 169 -5.27 -30.11 8.29
CA LEU A 169 -5.90 -31.04 9.23
C LEU A 169 -7.33 -30.60 9.60
N TYR A 170 -7.55 -29.30 9.84
CA TYR A 170 -8.89 -28.77 10.10
C TYR A 170 -9.83 -28.92 8.90
N SER A 171 -9.35 -28.70 7.68
CA SER A 171 -10.16 -28.95 6.47
C SER A 171 -10.55 -30.43 6.34
N LYS A 172 -9.62 -31.35 6.65
CA LYS A 172 -9.95 -32.79 6.68
C LYS A 172 -10.96 -33.12 7.79
N GLN A 173 -10.81 -32.53 8.98
CA GLN A 173 -11.76 -32.70 10.08
C GLN A 173 -13.16 -32.25 9.66
N GLN A 174 -13.28 -31.09 9.03
CA GLN A 174 -14.56 -30.59 8.51
C GLN A 174 -15.17 -31.55 7.49
N HIS A 175 -14.37 -32.06 6.56
CA HIS A 175 -14.83 -33.03 5.57
C HIS A 175 -15.37 -34.32 6.20
N ILE A 176 -14.72 -34.83 7.26
CA ILE A 176 -15.23 -35.98 8.02
C ILE A 176 -16.58 -35.65 8.67
N HIS A 177 -16.73 -34.48 9.29
CA HIS A 177 -18.01 -34.08 9.89
C HIS A 177 -19.14 -34.01 8.86
N GLU A 178 -18.87 -33.46 7.66
CA GLU A 178 -19.84 -33.43 6.56
C GLU A 178 -20.22 -34.85 6.11
N GLN A 179 -19.26 -35.77 6.03
CA GLN A 179 -19.54 -37.17 5.70
C GLN A 179 -20.40 -37.85 6.79
N ILE A 180 -20.07 -37.62 8.07
CA ILE A 180 -20.85 -38.11 9.21
C ILE A 180 -22.28 -37.60 9.12
N GLN A 181 -22.49 -36.31 8.88
CA GLN A 181 -23.85 -35.73 8.75
C GLN A 181 -24.62 -36.36 7.59
N LYS A 182 -24.01 -36.52 6.42
CA LYS A 182 -24.64 -37.17 5.26
C LYS A 182 -25.04 -38.61 5.55
N ILE A 183 -24.21 -39.38 6.26
CA ILE A 183 -24.53 -40.76 6.60
C ILE A 183 -25.61 -40.82 7.69
N LYS A 184 -25.61 -39.90 8.67
CA LYS A 184 -26.71 -39.78 9.65
C LYS A 184 -28.05 -39.54 8.98
N GLN A 185 -28.12 -38.58 8.05
CA GLN A 185 -29.35 -38.31 7.29
C GLN A 185 -29.83 -39.55 6.50
N LYS A 186 -28.91 -40.29 5.87
CA LYS A 186 -29.24 -41.53 5.18
C LYS A 186 -29.74 -42.61 6.14
N LEU A 187 -29.10 -42.76 7.29
CA LEU A 187 -29.50 -43.70 8.33
C LEU A 187 -30.90 -43.39 8.86
N ASP A 188 -31.18 -42.13 9.19
CA ASP A 188 -32.50 -41.69 9.68
C ASP A 188 -33.59 -41.96 8.65
N HIS A 189 -33.32 -41.65 7.38
CA HIS A 189 -34.24 -41.96 6.29
C HIS A 189 -34.47 -43.47 6.12
N THR A 190 -33.43 -44.30 6.18
CA THR A 190 -33.56 -45.76 6.12
C THR A 190 -34.33 -46.32 7.33
N LEU A 191 -34.18 -45.73 8.52
CA LEU A 191 -34.94 -46.12 9.71
C LEU A 191 -36.42 -45.74 9.57
N GLN A 192 -36.75 -44.59 8.97
CA GLN A 192 -38.12 -44.22 8.64
C GLN A 192 -38.73 -45.21 7.62
N LEU A 193 -38.03 -45.50 6.52
CA LEU A 193 -38.50 -46.50 5.53
C LEU A 193 -38.70 -47.89 6.14
N LYS A 194 -37.84 -48.27 7.10
CA LYS A 194 -38.01 -49.51 7.86
C LYS A 194 -39.29 -49.48 8.69
N GLN A 195 -39.57 -48.36 9.38
CA GLN A 195 -40.78 -48.20 10.19
C GLN A 195 -42.05 -48.28 9.32
N ASP A 196 -42.07 -47.56 8.19
CA ASP A 196 -43.18 -47.61 7.22
C ASP A 196 -43.40 -49.03 6.66
N ALA A 197 -42.33 -49.78 6.44
CA ALA A 197 -42.40 -51.16 5.97
C ALA A 197 -42.91 -52.13 7.05
N ILE A 198 -42.63 -51.86 8.34
CA ILE A 198 -43.22 -52.61 9.47
C ILE A 198 -44.73 -52.36 9.51
N GLU A 199 -45.16 -51.11 9.40
CA GLU A 199 -46.59 -50.73 9.42
C GLU A 199 -47.36 -51.32 8.24
N LYS A 200 -46.71 -51.52 7.10
CA LYS A 200 -47.28 -52.15 5.90
C LYS A 200 -47.09 -53.67 5.83
N GLU A 201 -46.55 -54.29 6.90
CA GLU A 201 -46.28 -55.74 6.99
C GLU A 201 -45.34 -56.29 5.89
N GLN A 202 -44.49 -55.43 5.32
CA GLN A 202 -43.55 -55.79 4.26
C GLN A 202 -42.21 -56.30 4.83
N PHE A 203 -42.23 -57.47 5.47
CA PHE A 203 -41.10 -57.98 6.26
C PHE A 203 -39.80 -58.22 5.46
N LEU A 204 -39.89 -58.55 4.17
CA LEU A 204 -38.70 -58.66 3.31
C LEU A 204 -37.99 -57.31 3.15
N SER A 205 -38.75 -56.24 2.93
CA SER A 205 -38.24 -54.85 2.86
C SER A 205 -37.65 -54.42 4.20
N VAL A 206 -38.29 -54.78 5.33
CA VAL A 206 -37.76 -54.50 6.69
C VAL A 206 -36.39 -55.12 6.89
N ARG A 207 -36.18 -56.37 6.47
CA ARG A 207 -34.88 -57.05 6.56
C ARG A 207 -33.81 -56.33 5.74
N ASP A 208 -34.16 -55.90 4.53
CA ASP A 208 -33.22 -55.26 3.62
C ASP A 208 -32.86 -53.84 4.10
N PHE A 209 -33.84 -53.06 4.59
CA PHE A 209 -33.58 -51.77 5.24
C PHE A 209 -32.79 -51.91 6.55
N GLN A 210 -33.03 -52.96 7.34
CA GLN A 210 -32.22 -53.26 8.52
C GLN A 210 -30.76 -53.50 8.16
N LYS A 211 -30.48 -54.30 7.12
CA LYS A 211 -29.11 -54.53 6.64
C LYS A 211 -28.44 -53.21 6.19
N GLN A 212 -29.17 -52.35 5.49
CA GLN A 212 -28.66 -51.03 5.08
C GLN A 212 -28.39 -50.13 6.30
N ALA A 213 -29.28 -50.10 7.28
CA ALA A 213 -29.08 -49.35 8.52
C ALA A 213 -27.83 -49.82 9.28
N ASP A 214 -27.60 -51.13 9.36
CA ASP A 214 -26.41 -51.70 10.02
C ASP A 214 -25.12 -51.38 9.24
N GLN A 215 -25.17 -51.29 7.92
CA GLN A 215 -24.05 -50.80 7.11
C GLN A 215 -23.75 -49.33 7.39
N TYR A 216 -24.76 -48.46 7.43
CA TYR A 216 -24.57 -47.04 7.76
C TYR A 216 -24.06 -46.84 9.19
N LYS A 217 -24.52 -47.63 10.17
CA LYS A 217 -23.98 -47.62 11.53
C LYS A 217 -22.49 -47.98 11.56
N LYS A 218 -22.07 -49.06 10.88
CA LYS A 218 -20.65 -49.42 10.78
C LYS A 218 -19.80 -48.34 10.12
N GLN A 219 -20.33 -47.69 9.07
CA GLN A 219 -19.66 -46.55 8.43
C GLN A 219 -19.52 -45.36 9.38
N LEU A 220 -20.58 -45.04 10.14
CA LEU A 220 -20.56 -44.00 11.16
C LEU A 220 -19.54 -44.29 12.25
N ASP A 221 -19.50 -45.53 12.77
CA ASP A 221 -18.53 -45.94 13.79
C ASP A 221 -17.10 -45.81 13.27
N THR A 222 -16.83 -46.20 12.02
CA THR A 222 -15.50 -46.07 11.41
C THR A 222 -15.08 -44.60 11.27
N LEU A 223 -15.98 -43.74 10.80
CA LEU A 223 -15.69 -42.31 10.63
C LEU A 223 -15.53 -41.59 11.97
N ALA A 224 -16.38 -41.89 12.96
CA ALA A 224 -16.41 -41.20 14.25
C ALA A 224 -15.32 -41.70 15.22
N ASN A 225 -15.13 -43.02 15.32
CA ASN A 225 -14.24 -43.59 16.32
C ASN A 225 -12.80 -43.76 15.83
N THR A 226 -12.61 -43.95 14.52
CA THR A 226 -11.26 -44.13 13.95
C THR A 226 -10.81 -42.82 13.29
N ASN A 227 -11.44 -42.43 12.17
CA ASN A 227 -10.90 -41.34 11.36
C ASN A 227 -10.92 -39.98 12.06
N LEU A 228 -12.04 -39.64 12.72
CA LEU A 228 -12.15 -38.38 13.46
C LEU A 228 -11.20 -38.35 14.67
N HIS A 229 -11.05 -39.48 15.36
CA HIS A 229 -10.13 -39.60 16.49
C HIS A 229 -8.67 -39.42 16.06
N ASP A 230 -8.27 -40.08 14.97
CA ASP A 230 -6.93 -39.97 14.40
C ASP A 230 -6.61 -38.53 13.99
N ILE A 231 -7.54 -37.84 13.31
CA ILE A 231 -7.34 -36.44 12.94
C ILE A 231 -7.27 -35.54 14.18
N GLN A 232 -8.11 -35.74 15.18
CA GLN A 232 -8.04 -34.98 16.44
C GLN A 232 -6.72 -35.22 17.18
N SER A 233 -6.16 -36.44 17.12
CA SER A 233 -4.84 -36.74 17.64
C SER A 233 -3.74 -36.00 16.89
N GLN A 234 -3.79 -36.02 15.55
CA GLN A 234 -2.84 -35.29 14.68
C GLN A 234 -2.90 -33.78 14.92
N ILE A 235 -4.11 -33.19 15.05
CA ILE A 235 -4.29 -31.77 15.35
C ILE A 235 -3.64 -31.41 16.68
N ARG A 236 -3.83 -32.23 17.73
CA ARG A 236 -3.20 -32.00 19.04
C ARG A 236 -1.68 -32.10 18.98
N SER A 237 -1.13 -33.08 18.28
CA SER A 237 0.33 -33.20 18.07
C SER A 237 0.88 -31.98 17.34
N ALA A 238 0.22 -31.58 16.25
CA ALA A 238 0.64 -30.43 15.45
C ALA A 238 0.58 -29.10 16.23
N TRP A 239 -0.40 -28.94 17.12
CA TRP A 239 -0.46 -27.78 18.02
C TRP A 239 0.64 -27.78 19.09
N LYS A 240 1.01 -28.95 19.64
CA LYS A 240 2.15 -29.06 20.56
C LYS A 240 3.46 -28.70 19.87
N GLU A 241 3.70 -29.25 18.68
CA GLU A 241 4.87 -28.91 17.85
C GLU A 241 4.89 -27.42 17.49
N MET A 242 3.73 -26.81 17.23
CA MET A 242 3.62 -25.36 16.99
C MET A 242 4.00 -24.55 18.23
N ALA A 243 3.56 -24.97 19.42
CA ALA A 243 3.93 -24.32 20.67
C ALA A 243 5.43 -24.43 20.96
N GLU A 244 6.05 -25.59 20.69
CA GLU A 244 7.51 -25.78 20.79
C GLU A 244 8.27 -24.84 19.85
N ILE A 245 7.81 -24.71 18.60
CA ILE A 245 8.38 -23.74 17.65
C ILE A 245 8.24 -22.32 18.19
N LEU A 246 7.09 -21.93 18.72
CA LEU A 246 6.90 -20.59 19.29
C LEU A 246 7.77 -20.34 20.52
N ALA A 247 8.04 -21.36 21.33
CA ALA A 247 8.95 -21.26 22.47
C ALA A 247 10.41 -20.98 22.06
N GLU A 248 10.83 -21.44 20.87
CA GLU A 248 12.13 -21.12 20.26
C GLU A 248 12.18 -19.74 19.59
N GLU A 249 11.03 -19.09 19.33
CA GLU A 249 10.94 -17.80 18.64
C GLU A 249 11.78 -16.70 19.32
N PRO A 250 11.75 -16.52 20.65
CA PRO A 250 12.49 -15.44 21.32
C PRO A 250 13.99 -15.52 21.12
N GLU A 251 14.58 -16.71 21.18
CA GLU A 251 16.03 -16.90 21.04
C GLU A 251 16.48 -16.54 19.63
N LYS A 252 15.76 -17.04 18.61
CA LYS A 252 16.07 -16.76 17.21
C LYS A 252 15.75 -15.33 16.81
N SER A 253 14.73 -14.75 17.43
CA SER A 253 14.34 -13.36 17.24
C SER A 253 15.39 -12.42 17.84
N ASN A 254 15.90 -12.72 19.04
CA ASN A 254 16.99 -11.95 19.67
C ASN A 254 18.25 -11.95 18.77
N ASP A 255 18.65 -13.12 18.27
CA ASP A 255 19.76 -13.23 17.31
C ASP A 255 19.55 -12.36 16.06
N MET A 256 18.32 -12.22 15.58
CA MET A 256 17.98 -11.41 14.41
C MET A 256 17.92 -9.91 14.74
N VAL A 257 17.42 -9.53 15.93
CA VAL A 257 17.47 -8.14 16.42
C VAL A 257 18.91 -7.66 16.47
N ASP A 258 19.82 -8.41 17.08
CA ASP A 258 21.24 -8.05 17.19
C ASP A 258 21.85 -7.76 15.80
N ILE A 259 21.54 -8.59 14.80
CA ILE A 259 22.04 -8.41 13.43
C ILE A 259 21.48 -7.16 12.78
N LEU A 260 20.17 -6.94 12.91
CA LEU A 260 19.52 -5.76 12.34
C LEU A 260 19.98 -4.48 13.03
N GLU A 261 20.24 -4.49 14.33
CA GLU A 261 20.81 -3.36 15.07
C GLU A 261 22.24 -3.05 14.63
N GLU A 262 23.08 -4.07 14.44
CA GLU A 262 24.41 -3.89 13.87
C GLU A 262 24.37 -3.35 12.43
N GLU A 263 23.46 -3.87 11.60
CA GLU A 263 23.27 -3.41 10.23
C GLU A 263 22.76 -1.96 10.20
N LYS A 264 21.78 -1.62 11.04
CA LYS A 264 21.29 -0.25 11.22
C LYS A 264 22.43 0.67 11.62
N LYS A 265 23.26 0.28 12.60
CA LYS A 265 24.40 1.10 13.05
C LYS A 265 25.41 1.32 11.92
N LYS A 266 25.73 0.29 11.14
CA LYS A 266 26.64 0.40 9.98
C LYS A 266 26.05 1.31 8.90
N ARG A 267 24.78 1.12 8.53
CA ARG A 267 24.09 1.96 7.54
C ARG A 267 23.96 3.40 8.02
N GLN A 268 23.65 3.63 9.29
CA GLN A 268 23.60 4.97 9.89
C GLN A 268 24.96 5.67 9.79
N GLN A 269 26.05 4.98 10.13
CA GLN A 269 27.39 5.55 10.02
C GLN A 269 27.75 5.93 8.58
N ILE A 270 27.43 5.06 7.61
CA ILE A 270 27.65 5.34 6.18
C ILE A 270 26.80 6.53 5.73
N PHE A 271 25.52 6.55 6.12
CA PHE A 271 24.58 7.62 5.80
C PHE A 271 25.01 8.96 6.39
N ASP A 272 25.45 9.00 7.65
CA ASP A 272 25.94 10.21 8.32
C ASP A 272 27.22 10.73 7.64
N GLN A 273 28.14 9.83 7.26
CA GLN A 273 29.35 10.22 6.53
C GLN A 273 29.04 10.76 5.14
N TYR A 274 28.11 10.10 4.42
CA TYR A 274 27.64 10.56 3.11
C TYR A 274 26.98 11.94 3.24
N THR A 275 26.04 12.10 4.17
CA THR A 275 25.32 13.36 4.40
C THR A 275 26.30 14.50 4.70
N LYS A 276 27.27 14.30 5.59
CA LYS A 276 28.31 15.30 5.89
C LYS A 276 29.14 15.68 4.66
N LYS A 277 29.56 14.71 3.86
CA LYS A 277 30.36 14.98 2.64
C LYS A 277 29.55 15.76 1.61
N ILE A 278 28.30 15.37 1.40
CA ILE A 278 27.40 16.02 0.45
C ILE A 278 27.03 17.42 0.92
N ASP A 279 26.72 17.62 2.21
CA ASP A 279 26.45 18.96 2.77
C ASP A 279 27.66 19.90 2.59
N GLN A 280 28.88 19.38 2.77
CA GLN A 280 30.10 20.14 2.51
C GLN A 280 30.26 20.49 1.02
N GLN A 281 29.98 19.55 0.12
CA GLN A 281 30.03 19.78 -1.32
C GLN A 281 28.98 20.80 -1.77
N ASP A 282 27.74 20.67 -1.31
CA ASP A 282 26.64 21.59 -1.59
C ASP A 282 26.99 23.00 -1.10
N ALA A 283 27.55 23.13 0.11
CA ALA A 283 28.00 24.40 0.65
C ALA A 283 29.12 25.04 -0.20
N GLN A 284 30.11 24.25 -0.64
CA GLN A 284 31.20 24.73 -1.50
C GLN A 284 30.68 25.20 -2.86
N LEU A 285 29.76 24.45 -3.48
CA LEU A 285 29.15 24.82 -4.77
C LEU A 285 28.34 26.12 -4.65
N LEU A 286 27.54 26.26 -3.60
CA LEU A 286 26.76 27.47 -3.34
C LEU A 286 27.66 28.68 -3.08
N GLU A 287 28.74 28.51 -2.31
CA GLU A 287 29.66 29.61 -2.03
C GLU A 287 30.40 30.07 -3.31
N GLY A 288 30.86 29.13 -4.14
CA GLY A 288 31.49 29.46 -5.42
C GLY A 288 30.56 30.20 -6.39
N ILE A 289 29.25 29.90 -6.40
CA ILE A 289 28.28 30.70 -7.17
C ILE A 289 28.14 32.10 -6.58
N LYS A 290 28.06 32.24 -5.25
CA LYS A 290 27.90 33.55 -4.60
C LYS A 290 29.07 34.47 -4.90
N GLU A 291 30.31 33.97 -4.81
CA GLU A 291 31.51 34.73 -5.15
C GLU A 291 31.46 35.23 -6.61
N LYS A 292 31.18 34.33 -7.56
CA LYS A 292 31.01 34.69 -8.98
C LYS A 292 29.89 35.73 -9.19
N ARG A 293 28.78 35.63 -8.45
CA ARG A 293 27.67 36.61 -8.53
C ARG A 293 28.10 37.97 -8.00
N GLN A 294 28.82 38.00 -6.89
CA GLN A 294 29.34 39.23 -6.31
C GLN A 294 30.34 39.91 -7.27
N ASP A 295 31.22 39.13 -7.91
CA ASP A 295 32.15 39.64 -8.93
C ASP A 295 31.41 40.24 -10.12
N ILE A 296 30.39 39.56 -10.65
CA ILE A 296 29.57 40.10 -11.76
C ILE A 296 28.85 41.39 -11.33
N GLU A 297 28.31 41.44 -10.11
CA GLU A 297 27.61 42.62 -9.61
C GLU A 297 28.55 43.82 -9.40
N SER A 298 29.78 43.56 -8.96
CA SER A 298 30.83 44.59 -8.89
C SER A 298 31.18 45.13 -10.28
N GLN A 299 31.37 44.26 -11.28
CA GLN A 299 31.64 44.64 -12.66
C GLN A 299 30.45 45.40 -13.29
N LYS A 300 29.20 45.03 -12.95
CA LYS A 300 28.01 45.79 -13.40
C LYS A 300 28.01 47.20 -12.82
N SER A 301 28.38 47.33 -11.55
CA SER A 301 28.46 48.63 -10.87
C SER A 301 29.56 49.51 -11.48
N GLU A 302 30.72 48.94 -11.83
CA GLU A 302 31.79 49.65 -12.54
C GLU A 302 31.36 50.11 -13.93
N ILE A 303 30.68 49.26 -14.71
CA ILE A 303 30.16 49.67 -16.04
C ILE A 303 29.08 50.76 -15.90
N ALA A 304 28.23 50.68 -14.89
CA ALA A 304 27.23 51.71 -14.62
C ALA A 304 27.89 53.07 -14.32
N LEU A 305 28.97 53.07 -13.53
CA LEU A 305 29.77 54.27 -13.28
C LEU A 305 30.44 54.78 -14.56
N ASP A 306 31.07 53.91 -15.36
CA ASP A 306 31.69 54.27 -16.63
C ASP A 306 30.66 54.92 -17.59
N LEU A 307 29.44 54.40 -17.65
CA LEU A 307 28.35 54.96 -18.44
C LEU A 307 27.91 56.34 -17.92
N GLU A 308 27.82 56.52 -16.60
CA GLU A 308 27.48 57.80 -15.99
C GLU A 308 28.55 58.86 -16.28
N LEU A 309 29.82 58.51 -16.14
CA LEU A 309 30.95 59.37 -16.48
C LEU A 309 30.98 59.71 -17.97
N TRP A 310 30.73 58.72 -18.84
CA TRP A 310 30.65 58.94 -20.28
C TRP A 310 29.50 59.88 -20.64
N ASN A 311 28.30 59.69 -20.09
CA ASN A 311 27.14 60.55 -20.34
C ASN A 311 27.40 62.00 -19.92
N ARG A 312 28.09 62.20 -18.80
CA ARG A 312 28.51 63.53 -18.36
C ARG A 312 29.50 64.15 -19.33
N SER A 313 30.50 63.38 -19.76
CA SER A 313 31.48 63.86 -20.73
C SER A 313 30.87 64.17 -22.10
N ASP A 314 29.90 63.37 -22.56
CA ASP A 314 29.14 63.64 -23.78
C ASP A 314 28.32 64.93 -23.67
N ALA A 315 27.67 65.17 -22.53
CA ALA A 315 26.96 66.42 -22.28
C ALA A 315 27.90 67.64 -22.29
N GLU A 316 29.04 67.55 -21.61
CA GLU A 316 30.07 68.61 -21.58
C GLU A 316 30.71 68.84 -22.97
N LEU A 317 30.88 67.78 -23.79
CA LEU A 317 31.37 67.90 -25.16
C LEU A 317 30.33 68.55 -26.07
N GLN A 318 29.06 68.17 -25.94
CA GLN A 318 27.96 68.77 -26.70
C GLN A 318 27.84 70.25 -26.37
N GLU A 319 27.88 70.63 -25.09
CA GLU A 319 27.87 72.02 -24.64
C GLU A 319 29.04 72.81 -25.25
N ARG A 320 30.27 72.31 -25.14
CA ARG A 320 31.46 72.95 -25.77
C ARG A 320 31.33 73.07 -27.28
N MET A 321 30.78 72.06 -27.95
CA MET A 321 30.54 72.09 -29.39
C MET A 321 29.51 73.17 -29.75
N TYR A 322 28.43 73.28 -28.99
CA TYR A 322 27.42 74.33 -29.15
C TYR A 322 28.03 75.71 -28.91
N GLU A 323 28.71 75.94 -27.80
CA GLU A 323 29.34 77.23 -27.45
C GLU A 323 30.35 77.70 -28.51
N THR A 324 31.24 76.80 -28.96
CA THR A 324 32.29 77.14 -29.94
C THR A 324 31.71 77.55 -31.29
N VAL A 325 30.53 77.01 -31.62
CA VAL A 325 29.83 77.25 -32.88
C VAL A 325 28.84 78.41 -32.76
N LEU A 326 28.31 78.70 -31.56
CA LEU A 326 27.22 79.64 -31.32
C LEU A 326 27.53 81.04 -31.86
N GLU A 327 28.62 81.67 -31.41
CA GLU A 327 28.99 83.03 -31.83
C GLU A 327 29.15 83.16 -33.35
N GLU A 328 29.71 82.14 -34.01
CA GLU A 328 29.93 82.15 -35.45
C GLU A 328 28.63 81.85 -36.21
N THR A 329 27.74 81.03 -35.66
CA THR A 329 26.39 80.81 -36.23
C THR A 329 25.47 82.00 -36.07
N GLU A 330 25.54 82.72 -34.95
CA GLU A 330 24.78 83.95 -34.74
C GLU A 330 25.24 85.04 -35.72
N LYS A 331 26.55 85.24 -35.87
CA LYS A 331 27.12 86.15 -36.88
C LYS A 331 26.74 85.74 -38.30
N LYS A 332 26.75 84.44 -38.61
CA LYS A 332 26.28 83.92 -39.91
C LYS A 332 24.81 84.24 -40.15
N ASN A 333 23.94 83.99 -39.17
CA ASN A 333 22.50 84.23 -39.27
C ASN A 333 22.17 85.74 -39.37
N GLU A 334 22.90 86.60 -38.68
CA GLU A 334 22.75 88.06 -38.79
C GLU A 334 23.16 88.55 -40.18
N LEU A 335 24.29 88.07 -40.72
CA LEU A 335 24.73 88.39 -42.07
C LEU A 335 23.79 87.80 -43.14
N GLU A 336 23.17 86.65 -42.89
CA GLU A 336 22.17 86.04 -43.78
C GLU A 336 20.86 86.84 -43.78
N LYS A 337 20.43 87.36 -42.63
CA LYS A 337 19.30 88.31 -42.52
C LYS A 337 19.59 89.62 -43.24
N MET A 338 20.79 90.19 -43.10
CA MET A 338 21.19 91.39 -43.86
C MET A 338 21.24 91.10 -45.36
N THR A 339 21.70 89.91 -45.76
CA THR A 339 21.71 89.48 -47.17
C THR A 339 20.29 89.43 -47.75
N ASN A 340 19.32 88.92 -46.99
CA ASN A 340 17.93 88.84 -47.42
C ASN A 340 17.22 90.21 -47.43
N GLN A 341 17.47 91.07 -46.44
CA GLN A 341 16.90 92.43 -46.40
C GLN A 341 17.41 93.31 -47.55
N ILE A 342 18.68 93.17 -47.91
CA ILE A 342 19.26 93.90 -49.06
C ILE A 342 18.76 93.31 -50.40
N GLN A 343 18.42 92.01 -50.46
CA GLN A 343 17.85 91.36 -51.65
C GLN A 343 16.46 91.91 -52.02
N ASP A 344 15.69 92.38 -51.03
CA ASP A 344 14.39 93.02 -51.25
C ASP A 344 14.54 94.47 -51.77
N GLU A 345 15.57 95.22 -51.34
CA GLU A 345 15.89 96.57 -51.83
C GLU A 345 16.59 96.57 -53.22
N ILE A 346 17.16 95.43 -53.63
CA ILE A 346 17.88 95.25 -54.91
C ILE A 346 16.95 95.25 -56.13
N ASN A 347 15.65 94.98 -55.98
CA ASN A 347 14.72 95.07 -57.12
C ASN A 347 14.48 96.51 -57.60
N GLU A 348 14.82 97.54 -56.80
CA GLU A 348 14.62 98.95 -57.15
C GLU A 348 15.84 99.68 -57.72
N LEU A 349 17.07 99.16 -57.58
CA LEU A 349 18.31 99.91 -57.87
C LEU A 349 19.25 99.22 -58.87
N LEU A 350 18.71 98.82 -60.03
CA LEU A 350 19.42 98.15 -61.15
C LEU A 350 20.59 98.93 -61.81
N GLU A 351 20.90 100.16 -61.41
CA GLU A 351 22.07 100.95 -61.89
C GLU A 351 23.27 100.96 -60.91
N LYS A 352 23.10 100.55 -59.64
CA LYS A 352 24.21 100.38 -58.66
C LYS A 352 24.87 98.99 -58.71
N VAL A 353 24.55 98.19 -59.73
CA VAL A 353 24.86 96.75 -59.85
C VAL A 353 26.36 96.43 -59.87
N LYS A 354 27.24 97.27 -60.45
CA LYS A 354 28.69 96.97 -60.52
C LYS A 354 29.46 97.22 -59.21
N ALA A 355 29.00 98.14 -58.36
CA ALA A 355 29.64 98.40 -57.07
C ALA A 355 29.21 97.37 -56.02
N LEU A 356 27.95 96.93 -56.06
CA LEU A 356 27.38 95.92 -55.14
C LEU A 356 27.80 94.48 -55.49
N GLU A 357 28.18 94.15 -56.73
CA GLU A 357 28.79 92.86 -57.07
C GLU A 357 30.14 92.63 -56.35
N GLN A 358 30.92 93.70 -56.15
CA GLN A 358 32.17 93.63 -55.39
C GLN A 358 31.92 93.45 -53.89
N GLU A 359 30.84 94.02 -53.34
CA GLU A 359 30.45 93.82 -51.93
C GLU A 359 29.82 92.45 -51.69
N LYS A 360 28.96 91.95 -52.61
CA LYS A 360 28.45 90.56 -52.58
C LYS A 360 29.59 89.54 -52.62
N LYS A 361 30.61 89.80 -53.43
CA LYS A 361 31.81 88.96 -53.47
C LYS A 361 32.60 89.04 -52.15
N LYS A 362 32.77 90.23 -51.57
CA LYS A 362 33.39 90.40 -50.24
C LYS A 362 32.61 89.66 -49.15
N TYR A 363 31.28 89.78 -49.07
CA TYR A 363 30.49 89.07 -48.06
C TYR A 363 30.50 87.55 -48.28
N LYS A 364 30.45 87.09 -49.53
CA LYS A 364 30.62 85.65 -49.83
C LYS A 364 32.00 85.13 -49.45
N ASP A 365 33.05 85.92 -49.67
CA ASP A 365 34.42 85.60 -49.24
C ASP A 365 34.54 85.65 -47.70
N THR A 366 33.77 86.52 -47.03
CA THR A 366 33.75 86.61 -45.57
C THR A 366 32.97 85.45 -44.94
N ILE A 367 31.85 85.03 -45.53
CA ILE A 367 31.12 83.82 -45.16
C ILE A 367 32.01 82.60 -45.38
N ALA A 368 32.72 82.50 -46.51
CA ALA A 368 33.64 81.39 -46.76
C ALA A 368 34.80 81.36 -45.74
N LYS A 369 35.32 82.52 -45.34
CA LYS A 369 36.33 82.63 -44.26
C LYS A 369 35.77 82.23 -42.89
N LEU A 370 34.51 82.58 -42.59
CA LEU A 370 33.84 82.15 -41.37
C LEU A 370 33.54 80.65 -41.39
N ASP A 371 33.12 80.09 -42.52
CA ASP A 371 32.93 78.64 -42.69
C ASP A 371 34.30 77.90 -42.53
N GLU A 372 35.39 78.48 -43.05
CA GLU A 372 36.75 77.94 -42.84
C GLU A 372 37.21 78.07 -41.38
N ALA A 373 36.88 79.17 -40.70
CA ALA A 373 37.15 79.38 -39.29
C ALA A 373 36.35 78.41 -38.39
N ILE A 374 35.05 78.21 -38.68
CA ILE A 374 34.19 77.21 -38.03
C ILE A 374 34.77 75.82 -38.24
N GLU A 375 35.13 75.45 -39.47
CA GLU A 375 35.69 74.12 -39.75
C GLU A 375 37.05 73.92 -39.05
N THR A 376 37.85 74.97 -38.94
CA THR A 376 39.13 74.93 -38.21
C THR A 376 38.91 74.78 -36.70
N LYS A 377 37.95 75.51 -36.12
CA LYS A 377 37.57 75.40 -34.70
C LYS A 377 36.88 74.07 -34.37
N LEU A 378 36.16 73.47 -35.31
CA LEU A 378 35.49 72.17 -35.15
C LEU A 378 36.42 70.95 -35.23
N LYS A 379 37.59 71.05 -35.89
CA LYS A 379 38.53 69.92 -36.03
C LYS A 379 38.92 69.23 -34.71
N PRO A 380 39.34 69.93 -33.63
CA PRO A 380 39.64 69.29 -32.35
C PRO A 380 38.40 68.63 -31.71
N VAL A 381 37.24 69.30 -31.74
CA VAL A 381 35.97 68.76 -31.19
C VAL A 381 35.51 67.52 -31.96
N LYS A 382 35.67 67.49 -33.29
CA LYS A 382 35.40 66.30 -34.13
C LYS A 382 36.33 65.13 -33.80
N LYS A 383 37.56 65.39 -33.32
CA LYS A 383 38.49 64.34 -32.88
C LYS A 383 38.08 63.79 -31.51
N GLU A 384 37.80 64.65 -30.53
CA GLU A 384 37.29 64.27 -29.21
C GLU A 384 35.98 63.46 -29.34
N ARG A 385 35.08 63.85 -30.25
CA ARG A 385 33.85 63.09 -30.53
C ARG A 385 34.12 61.66 -31.01
N ARG A 386 35.12 61.44 -31.86
CA ARG A 386 35.48 60.09 -32.34
C ARG A 386 36.07 59.24 -31.21
N GLU A 387 36.88 59.84 -30.35
CA GLU A 387 37.46 59.18 -29.17
C GLU A 387 36.33 58.79 -28.19
N HIS A 388 35.39 59.68 -27.91
CA HIS A 388 34.20 59.37 -27.10
C HIS A 388 33.27 58.31 -27.72
N GLU A 389 33.08 58.31 -29.04
CA GLU A 389 32.32 57.26 -29.74
C GLU A 389 33.02 55.89 -29.61
N GLN A 390 34.36 55.86 -29.66
CA GLN A 390 35.15 54.64 -29.43
C GLN A 390 35.06 54.13 -27.97
N GLU A 391 35.12 55.03 -26.98
CA GLU A 391 34.92 54.70 -25.57
C GLU A 391 33.53 54.07 -25.33
N LEU A 392 32.48 54.62 -25.96
CA LEU A 392 31.12 54.06 -25.88
C LEU A 392 31.03 52.65 -26.47
N GLU A 393 31.69 52.40 -27.60
CA GLU A 393 31.75 51.07 -28.20
C GLU A 393 32.45 50.06 -27.28
N LEU A 394 33.55 50.47 -26.62
CA LEU A 394 34.25 49.64 -25.65
C LEU A 394 33.39 49.34 -24.41
N ILE A 395 32.67 50.33 -23.87
CA ILE A 395 31.73 50.14 -22.76
C ILE A 395 30.59 49.19 -23.17
N LYS A 396 30.00 49.37 -24.35
CA LYS A 396 28.95 48.47 -24.88
C LYS A 396 29.45 47.05 -25.09
N LYS A 397 30.69 46.87 -25.53
CA LYS A 397 31.31 45.55 -25.68
C LYS A 397 31.48 44.87 -24.31
N ARG A 398 32.04 45.58 -23.31
CA ARG A 398 32.14 45.09 -21.93
C ARG A 398 30.77 44.71 -21.35
N GLN A 399 29.73 45.52 -21.59
CA GLN A 399 28.36 45.22 -21.15
C GLN A 399 27.81 43.93 -21.78
N LYS A 400 28.06 43.68 -23.07
CA LYS A 400 27.63 42.44 -23.74
C LYS A 400 28.34 41.22 -23.16
N GLU A 401 29.66 41.29 -23.00
CA GLU A 401 30.46 40.21 -22.40
C GLU A 401 29.99 39.91 -20.96
N LEU A 402 29.66 40.94 -20.18
CA LEU A 402 29.13 40.78 -18.83
C LEU A 402 27.75 40.14 -18.79
N ASN A 403 26.85 40.52 -19.72
CA ASN A 403 25.53 39.91 -19.84
C ASN A 403 25.63 38.43 -20.23
N GLU A 404 26.57 38.07 -21.12
CA GLU A 404 26.84 36.69 -21.48
C GLU A 404 27.39 35.88 -20.29
N LYS A 405 28.33 36.44 -19.51
CA LYS A 405 28.81 35.84 -18.26
C LYS A 405 27.69 35.65 -17.24
N SER A 406 26.81 36.64 -17.07
CA SER A 406 25.63 36.54 -16.19
C SER A 406 24.71 35.40 -16.62
N ALA A 407 24.40 35.30 -17.92
CA ALA A 407 23.54 34.24 -18.45
C ALA A 407 24.17 32.84 -18.36
N GLN A 408 25.50 32.75 -18.44
CA GLN A 408 26.23 31.50 -18.18
C GLN A 408 26.16 31.10 -16.70
N LEU A 409 26.33 32.07 -15.79
CA LEU A 409 26.22 31.84 -14.35
C LEU A 409 24.82 31.38 -13.94
N ASP A 410 23.77 31.91 -14.56
CA ASP A 410 22.39 31.46 -14.32
C ASP A 410 22.18 30.00 -14.76
N LYS A 411 22.84 29.56 -15.84
CA LYS A 411 22.83 28.15 -16.27
C LYS A 411 23.61 27.26 -15.32
N GLU A 412 24.73 27.73 -14.78
CA GLU A 412 25.51 27.01 -13.76
C GLU A 412 24.70 26.87 -12.45
N ASP A 413 24.04 27.94 -12.01
CA ASP A 413 23.16 27.92 -10.83
C ASP A 413 21.99 26.95 -11.01
N ALA A 414 21.32 26.96 -12.16
CA ALA A 414 20.28 25.98 -12.46
C ALA A 414 20.79 24.53 -12.40
N ARG A 415 22.01 24.27 -12.89
CA ARG A 415 22.64 22.93 -12.81
C ARG A 415 22.96 22.53 -11.38
N ILE A 416 23.53 23.43 -10.59
CA ILE A 416 23.85 23.17 -9.18
C ILE A 416 22.58 22.92 -8.37
N ASN A 417 21.50 23.66 -8.64
CA ASN A 417 20.20 23.41 -7.98
C ASN A 417 19.62 22.02 -8.31
N ILE A 418 19.76 21.55 -9.56
CA ILE A 418 19.38 20.17 -9.93
C ILE A 418 20.22 19.14 -9.17
N GLU A 419 21.52 19.40 -9.01
CA GLU A 419 22.45 18.52 -8.30
C GLU A 419 22.12 18.45 -6.79
N ILE A 420 21.86 19.60 -6.16
CA ILE A 420 21.43 19.68 -4.75
C ILE A 420 20.09 18.95 -4.54
N GLU A 421 19.16 19.07 -5.49
CA GLU A 421 17.89 18.34 -5.44
C GLU A 421 18.11 16.82 -5.55
N ARG A 422 19.03 16.37 -6.41
CA ARG A 422 19.43 14.95 -6.50
C ARG A 422 20.01 14.45 -5.18
N HIS A 423 20.91 15.23 -4.57
CA HIS A 423 21.49 14.96 -3.26
C HIS A 423 20.42 14.86 -2.16
N SER A 424 19.44 15.76 -2.15
CA SER A 424 18.29 15.74 -1.23
C SER A 424 17.45 14.47 -1.39
N GLN A 425 17.19 14.05 -2.62
CA GLN A 425 16.47 12.80 -2.91
C GLN A 425 17.23 11.56 -2.43
N GLU A 426 18.56 11.52 -2.62
CA GLU A 426 19.41 10.44 -2.13
C GLU A 426 19.44 10.39 -0.59
N LYS A 427 19.51 11.55 0.08
CA LYS A 427 19.36 11.63 1.54
C LYS A 427 18.01 11.10 2.02
N SER A 428 16.92 11.47 1.33
CA SER A 428 15.58 10.96 1.65
C SER A 428 15.46 9.44 1.47
N LYS A 429 16.07 8.87 0.43
CA LYS A 429 16.12 7.40 0.24
C LYS A 429 16.88 6.72 1.38
N GLY A 430 18.05 7.23 1.75
CA GLY A 430 18.83 6.68 2.88
C GLY A 430 18.08 6.75 4.21
N LEU A 431 17.35 7.83 4.48
CA LEU A 431 16.47 7.93 5.67
C LEU A 431 15.36 6.87 5.65
N LYS A 432 14.69 6.67 4.51
CA LYS A 432 13.65 5.63 4.38
C LYS A 432 14.20 4.23 4.63
N GLU A 433 15.38 3.91 4.11
CA GLU A 433 16.03 2.62 4.39
C GLU A 433 16.33 2.42 5.88
N LEU A 434 16.75 3.48 6.58
CA LEU A 434 16.96 3.44 8.04
C LEU A 434 15.66 3.26 8.81
N GLU A 435 14.60 3.97 8.43
CA GLU A 435 13.26 3.80 8.99
C GLU A 435 12.72 2.37 8.76
N GLU A 436 12.95 1.79 7.58
CA GLU A 436 12.57 0.41 7.29
C GLU A 436 13.32 -0.59 8.17
N LEU A 437 14.62 -0.39 8.39
CA LEU A 437 15.39 -1.18 9.35
C LEU A 437 14.86 -1.03 10.78
N GLU A 438 14.50 0.18 11.20
CA GLU A 438 13.87 0.41 12.51
C GLU A 438 12.53 -0.32 12.67
N ARG A 439 11.67 -0.25 11.64
CA ARG A 439 10.40 -0.98 11.64
C ARG A 439 10.64 -2.49 11.71
N ASN A 440 11.62 -3.01 10.97
CA ASN A 440 11.98 -4.43 11.01
C ASN A 440 12.51 -4.85 12.39
N ILE A 441 13.37 -4.03 13.01
CA ILE A 441 13.85 -4.27 14.38
C ILE A 441 12.67 -4.29 15.35
N ALA A 442 11.78 -3.30 15.31
CA ALA A 442 10.62 -3.23 16.18
C ALA A 442 9.69 -4.45 15.99
N PHE A 443 9.47 -4.88 14.74
CA PHE A 443 8.69 -6.06 14.44
C PHE A 443 9.31 -7.33 15.05
N VAL A 444 10.61 -7.56 14.84
CA VAL A 444 11.32 -8.73 15.38
C VAL A 444 11.43 -8.65 16.92
N ALA A 445 11.64 -7.46 17.50
CA ALA A 445 11.65 -7.27 18.94
C ALA A 445 10.29 -7.55 19.59
N SER A 446 9.17 -7.19 18.92
CA SER A 446 7.83 -7.55 19.41
C SER A 446 7.63 -9.07 19.45
N ARG A 447 8.16 -9.80 18.46
CA ARG A 447 8.14 -11.28 18.42
C ARG A 447 9.01 -11.90 19.50
N GLN A 448 10.13 -11.27 19.81
CA GLN A 448 11.00 -11.69 20.91
C GLN A 448 10.26 -11.65 22.25
N LEU A 449 9.49 -10.58 22.51
CA LEU A 449 8.78 -10.39 23.77
C LEU A 449 7.55 -11.31 23.88
N ASN A 450 6.81 -11.46 22.79
CA ASN A 450 5.52 -12.15 22.79
C ASN A 450 5.62 -13.65 22.52
N GLY A 451 6.70 -14.16 21.90
CA GLY A 451 6.79 -15.56 21.47
C GLY A 451 6.62 -16.58 22.61
N LYS A 452 7.19 -16.31 23.80
CA LYS A 452 6.98 -17.17 24.99
C LYS A 452 5.55 -17.11 25.50
N GLN A 453 4.98 -15.91 25.56
CA GLN A 453 3.61 -15.71 26.01
C GLN A 453 2.63 -16.41 25.07
N GLU A 454 2.79 -16.26 23.75
CA GLU A 454 1.99 -16.95 22.74
C GLU A 454 2.11 -18.49 22.88
N ALA A 455 3.32 -19.02 23.14
CA ALA A 455 3.52 -20.45 23.34
C ALA A 455 2.84 -20.96 24.63
N GLU A 456 2.98 -20.24 25.74
CA GLU A 456 2.34 -20.56 27.02
C GLU A 456 0.81 -20.50 26.92
N GLU A 457 0.28 -19.45 26.28
CA GLU A 457 -1.15 -19.32 26.02
C GLU A 457 -1.69 -20.49 25.18
N LEU A 458 -0.98 -20.89 24.13
CA LEU A 458 -1.38 -22.04 23.32
C LEU A 458 -1.39 -23.34 24.12
N LEU A 459 -0.35 -23.59 24.93
CA LEU A 459 -0.31 -24.77 25.80
C LEU A 459 -1.45 -24.75 26.82
N ASN A 460 -1.73 -23.60 27.42
CA ASN A 460 -2.85 -23.42 28.36
C ASN A 460 -4.21 -23.66 27.69
N ILE A 461 -4.41 -23.16 26.46
CA ILE A 461 -5.63 -23.42 25.68
C ILE A 461 -5.78 -24.91 25.40
N LEU A 462 -4.72 -25.58 24.94
CA LEU A 462 -4.73 -27.02 24.66
C LEU A 462 -5.04 -27.83 25.93
N GLN A 463 -4.40 -27.50 27.04
CA GLN A 463 -4.63 -28.14 28.33
C GLN A 463 -6.08 -27.95 28.81
N SER A 464 -6.58 -26.71 28.79
CA SER A 464 -7.97 -26.40 29.17
C SER A 464 -9.01 -27.10 28.28
N SER A 465 -8.69 -27.33 27.01
CA SER A 465 -9.55 -28.05 26.07
C SER A 465 -9.59 -29.55 26.38
N ILE A 466 -8.44 -30.14 26.71
CA ILE A 466 -8.34 -31.54 27.16
C ILE A 466 -9.12 -31.73 28.46
N GLU A 467 -8.91 -30.86 29.45
CA GLU A 467 -9.60 -30.93 30.74
C GLU A 467 -11.11 -30.80 30.61
N ARG A 468 -11.60 -29.84 29.80
CA ARG A 468 -13.04 -29.69 29.51
C ARG A 468 -13.63 -30.93 28.83
N ARG A 469 -12.91 -31.52 27.88
CA ARG A 469 -13.35 -32.74 27.20
C ARG A 469 -13.40 -33.92 28.15
N ASP A 470 -12.39 -34.10 28.99
CA ASP A 470 -12.32 -35.21 29.93
C ASP A 470 -13.43 -35.08 31.00
N GLN A 471 -13.68 -33.85 31.50
CA GLN A 471 -14.84 -33.55 32.35
C GLN A 471 -16.18 -33.87 31.66
N ALA A 472 -16.33 -33.51 30.38
CA ALA A 472 -17.55 -33.82 29.63
C ALA A 472 -17.75 -35.33 29.46
N ILE A 473 -16.67 -36.09 29.21
CA ILE A 473 -16.71 -37.55 29.13
C ILE A 473 -17.14 -38.15 30.48
N ASP A 474 -16.60 -37.65 31.59
CA ASP A 474 -16.95 -38.15 32.91
C ASP A 474 -18.41 -37.82 33.29
N ASN A 475 -18.90 -36.63 32.92
CA ASN A 475 -20.31 -36.25 33.06
C ASN A 475 -21.23 -37.17 32.24
N GLU A 476 -20.89 -37.47 30.98
CA GLU A 476 -21.68 -38.39 30.15
C GLU A 476 -21.61 -39.84 30.65
N ARG A 477 -20.47 -40.29 31.16
CA ARG A 477 -20.35 -41.60 31.82
C ARG A 477 -21.25 -41.69 33.06
N ALA A 478 -21.33 -40.63 33.86
CA ALA A 478 -22.23 -40.57 35.01
C ALA A 478 -23.70 -40.63 34.57
N ARG A 479 -24.10 -39.86 33.54
CA ARG A 479 -25.44 -39.91 32.95
C ARG A 479 -25.79 -41.31 32.43
N LEU A 480 -24.88 -41.97 31.72
CA LEU A 480 -25.07 -43.33 31.21
C LEU A 480 -25.25 -44.36 32.32
N ARG A 481 -24.50 -44.24 33.43
CA ARG A 481 -24.68 -45.11 34.61
C ARG A 481 -26.07 -44.94 35.20
N GLN A 482 -26.50 -43.70 35.43
CA GLN A 482 -27.82 -43.40 35.96
C GLN A 482 -28.93 -43.91 35.03
N ALA A 483 -28.80 -43.72 33.72
CA ALA A 483 -29.74 -44.24 32.75
C ALA A 483 -29.81 -45.77 32.78
N LYS A 484 -28.66 -46.45 32.92
CA LYS A 484 -28.60 -47.91 33.04
C LYS A 484 -29.27 -48.42 34.32
N GLU A 485 -29.06 -47.74 35.44
CA GLU A 485 -29.72 -48.05 36.71
C GLU A 485 -31.24 -47.91 36.61
N ASN A 486 -31.71 -46.82 36.01
CA ASN A 486 -33.14 -46.60 35.74
C ASN A 486 -33.72 -47.70 34.83
N LEU A 487 -32.98 -48.09 33.78
CA LEU A 487 -33.42 -49.14 32.86
C LEU A 487 -33.53 -50.48 33.58
N LEU A 488 -32.55 -50.84 34.41
CA LEU A 488 -32.59 -52.06 35.24
C LEU A 488 -33.75 -52.04 36.24
N ALA A 489 -34.02 -50.90 36.87
CA ALA A 489 -35.17 -50.74 37.76
C ALA A 489 -36.49 -50.94 37.01
N ASN A 490 -36.64 -50.29 35.84
CA ASN A 490 -37.83 -50.45 35.00
C ASN A 490 -38.00 -51.89 34.51
N THR A 491 -36.91 -52.57 34.12
CA THR A 491 -36.98 -53.99 33.73
C THR A 491 -37.47 -54.87 34.87
N LYS A 492 -37.07 -54.61 36.12
CA LYS A 492 -37.59 -55.35 37.27
C LYS A 492 -39.09 -55.13 37.44
N VAL A 493 -39.55 -53.88 37.36
CA VAL A 493 -40.98 -53.55 37.45
C VAL A 493 -41.77 -54.23 36.33
N ILE A 494 -41.26 -54.22 35.09
CA ILE A 494 -41.90 -54.91 33.96
C ILE A 494 -41.99 -56.42 34.22
N ASN A 495 -40.91 -57.05 34.70
CA ASN A 495 -40.92 -58.48 35.00
C ASN A 495 -41.89 -58.84 36.13
N GLU A 496 -41.99 -57.99 37.16
CA GLU A 496 -42.97 -58.15 38.23
C GLU A 496 -44.40 -58.05 37.69
N LEU A 497 -44.69 -57.03 36.88
CA LEU A 497 -45.99 -56.86 36.22
C LEU A 497 -46.34 -58.06 35.32
N GLN A 498 -45.41 -58.51 34.48
CA GLN A 498 -45.60 -59.69 33.63
C GLN A 498 -45.86 -60.95 34.45
N SER A 499 -45.17 -61.13 35.58
CA SER A 499 -45.43 -62.27 36.48
C SER A 499 -46.82 -62.17 37.11
N THR A 500 -47.28 -60.98 37.48
CA THR A 500 -48.63 -60.78 38.03
C THR A 500 -49.72 -61.00 36.99
N GLU A 501 -49.52 -60.50 35.77
CA GLU A 501 -50.42 -60.69 34.63
C GLU A 501 -50.53 -62.17 34.30
N TYR A 502 -49.41 -62.89 34.22
CA TYR A 502 -49.41 -64.34 34.00
C TYR A 502 -50.16 -65.12 35.09
N ALA A 503 -49.97 -64.75 36.38
CA ALA A 503 -50.70 -65.38 37.47
C ALA A 503 -52.22 -65.12 37.40
N GLN A 504 -52.62 -63.91 37.00
CA GLN A 504 -54.02 -63.56 36.77
C GLN A 504 -54.61 -64.33 35.58
N GLU A 505 -53.89 -64.46 34.47
CA GLU A 505 -54.30 -65.27 33.32
C GLU A 505 -54.50 -66.74 33.71
N GLN A 506 -53.59 -67.32 34.50
CA GLN A 506 -53.75 -68.70 35.01
C GLN A 506 -54.95 -68.85 35.93
N GLN A 507 -55.20 -67.88 36.82
CA GLN A 507 -56.38 -67.89 37.68
C GLN A 507 -57.66 -67.76 36.87
N GLN A 508 -57.67 -66.90 35.83
CA GLN A 508 -58.80 -66.74 34.93
C GLN A 508 -59.08 -68.05 34.17
N LEU A 509 -58.05 -68.73 33.65
CA LEU A 509 -58.21 -70.04 33.02
C LEU A 509 -58.78 -71.10 33.97
N GLN A 510 -58.40 -71.10 35.25
CA GLN A 510 -58.98 -71.99 36.25
C GLN A 510 -60.45 -71.67 36.55
N LEU A 511 -60.80 -70.38 36.63
CA LEU A 511 -62.17 -69.94 36.79
C LEU A 511 -63.02 -70.33 35.59
N ASP A 512 -62.54 -70.11 34.37
CA ASP A 512 -63.21 -70.49 33.12
C ASP A 512 -63.43 -72.01 33.05
N TYR A 513 -62.44 -72.80 33.48
CA TYR A 513 -62.57 -74.26 33.61
C TYR A 513 -63.63 -74.66 34.64
N ASN A 514 -63.64 -74.03 35.82
CA ASN A 514 -64.62 -74.30 36.87
C ASN A 514 -66.04 -73.90 36.45
N ILE A 515 -66.21 -72.75 35.80
CA ILE A 515 -67.47 -72.30 35.21
C ILE A 515 -67.94 -73.34 34.19
N SER A 516 -67.05 -73.81 33.31
CA SER A 516 -67.38 -74.84 32.32
C SER A 516 -67.85 -76.14 32.98
N LYS A 517 -67.17 -76.58 34.06
CA LYS A 517 -67.53 -77.79 34.82
C LYS A 517 -68.86 -77.66 35.55
N LEU A 518 -69.10 -76.53 36.24
CA LEU A 518 -70.36 -76.25 36.93
C LEU A 518 -71.52 -76.14 35.93
N THR A 519 -71.29 -75.50 34.78
CA THR A 519 -72.28 -75.41 33.69
C THR A 519 -72.65 -76.79 33.18
N ALA A 520 -71.68 -77.69 32.99
CA ALA A 520 -71.93 -79.07 32.58
C ALA A 520 -72.71 -79.86 33.66
N TRP A 521 -72.36 -79.68 34.94
CA TRP A 521 -73.07 -80.33 36.06
C TRP A 521 -74.51 -79.85 36.18
N LEU A 522 -74.74 -78.53 36.11
CA LEU A 522 -76.05 -77.92 36.10
C LEU A 522 -76.90 -78.44 34.93
N ASN A 523 -76.32 -78.54 33.73
CA ASN A 523 -76.98 -79.12 32.57
C ASN A 523 -77.37 -80.59 32.80
N ASN A 524 -76.50 -81.38 33.45
CA ASN A 524 -76.81 -82.77 33.80
C ASN A 524 -77.97 -82.85 34.81
N LEU A 525 -77.95 -82.06 35.88
CA LEU A 525 -79.06 -81.99 36.83
C LEU A 525 -80.37 -81.56 36.17
N ASN A 526 -80.32 -80.59 35.24
CA ASN A 526 -81.49 -80.20 34.46
C ASN A 526 -82.05 -81.34 33.60
N ILE A 527 -81.17 -82.16 32.99
CA ILE A 527 -81.57 -83.37 32.25
C ILE A 527 -82.19 -84.39 33.20
N GLN A 528 -81.57 -84.67 34.34
CA GLN A 528 -82.08 -85.63 35.33
C GLN A 528 -83.43 -85.19 35.91
N LYS A 529 -83.60 -83.89 36.18
CA LYS A 529 -84.89 -83.31 36.59
C LYS A 529 -85.95 -83.54 35.52
N ARG A 530 -85.65 -83.26 34.25
CA ARG A 530 -86.60 -83.48 33.14
C ARG A 530 -87.00 -84.95 33.07
N LEU A 531 -86.03 -85.88 33.14
CA LEU A 531 -86.30 -87.32 33.14
C LEU A 531 -87.12 -87.78 34.36
N ALA A 532 -86.88 -87.23 35.55
CA ALA A 532 -87.65 -87.56 36.75
C ALA A 532 -89.10 -87.06 36.69
N ILE A 533 -89.33 -85.89 36.08
CA ILE A 533 -90.68 -85.37 35.80
C ILE A 533 -91.39 -86.23 34.75
N GLU A 534 -90.70 -86.59 33.66
CA GLU A 534 -91.24 -87.47 32.61
C GLU A 534 -91.59 -88.88 33.12
N ALA A 535 -90.98 -89.32 34.22
CA ALA A 535 -91.23 -90.60 34.88
C ALA A 535 -92.18 -90.53 36.10
N ASP A 536 -92.86 -89.39 36.31
CA ASP A 536 -93.78 -89.13 37.45
C ASP A 536 -93.15 -89.28 38.86
N GLN A 537 -91.83 -89.16 38.98
CA GLN A 537 -91.09 -89.25 40.25
C GLN A 537 -90.92 -87.85 40.88
N TYR A 538 -92.03 -87.26 41.31
CA TYR A 538 -92.08 -85.85 41.76
C TYR A 538 -91.24 -85.56 43.00
N GLU A 539 -91.12 -86.50 43.94
CA GLU A 539 -90.23 -86.34 45.11
C GLU A 539 -88.77 -86.22 44.69
N LYS A 540 -88.33 -87.07 43.77
CA LYS A 540 -86.96 -87.05 43.22
C LYS A 540 -86.70 -85.80 42.37
N ALA A 541 -87.71 -85.33 41.63
CA ALA A 541 -87.62 -84.07 40.90
C ALA A 541 -87.51 -82.85 41.83
N ALA A 542 -88.16 -82.88 43.01
CA ALA A 542 -88.04 -81.85 44.04
C ALA A 542 -86.63 -81.82 44.65
N GLU A 543 -86.08 -82.99 45.00
CA GLU A 543 -84.70 -83.11 45.50
C GLU A 543 -83.67 -82.58 44.48
N ILE A 544 -83.82 -82.90 43.19
CA ILE A 544 -82.93 -82.37 42.14
C ILE A 544 -83.15 -80.85 41.96
N CYS A 545 -84.37 -80.33 42.12
CA CYS A 545 -84.61 -78.88 42.09
C CYS A 545 -83.88 -78.16 43.22
N ASP A 546 -83.86 -78.74 44.41
CA ASP A 546 -83.17 -78.15 45.57
C ASP A 546 -81.65 -78.23 45.39
N GLN A 547 -81.12 -79.27 44.73
CA GLN A 547 -79.71 -79.35 44.34
C GLN A 547 -79.30 -78.38 43.22
N ILE A 548 -80.23 -77.96 42.36
CA ILE A 548 -79.99 -76.93 41.33
C ILE A 548 -80.00 -75.51 41.94
N LYS A 549 -80.78 -75.30 43.01
CA LYS A 549 -80.90 -74.01 43.70
C LYS A 549 -79.78 -73.75 44.72
N ALA A 550 -79.23 -74.83 45.29
CA ALA A 550 -78.03 -74.81 46.12
C ALA A 550 -76.79 -74.58 45.26
#